data_AF-A0A0R0I920-F1
#
_entry.id   AF-A0A0R0I920-F1
#
_cell.length_a   1.000
_cell.length_b   1.000
_cell.length_c   1.000
_cell.angle_alpha   90.00
_cell.angle_beta   90.00
_cell.angle_gamma   90.00
#
_symmetry.space_group_name_H-M   'P 1'
#
loop_
_entity.id
_entity.type
_entity.pdbx_description
1 polymer ?
#
loop_
_entity_poly.entity_id
_entity_poly.type
_entity_poly.pdbx_seq_one_letter_code
_entity_poly.pdbx_strand_id
1 'polypeptide(L)' 'MNTKAHPWPDHFYPLHVAIGAAGENAKVKLIHSSIDLGTLSYASYQFTSAAS' A
#
# COMPACT_ATOMS: atom_id res chain seq x y z
N MET A 1 11.72 8.54 -15.31
CA MET A 1 12.73 8.43 -14.24
C MET A 1 12.50 7.12 -13.52
N ASN A 2 13.46 6.19 -13.55
CA ASN A 2 13.36 4.89 -12.88
C ASN A 2 14.12 4.93 -11.56
N THR A 3 13.82 5.93 -10.73
CA THR A 3 14.49 6.14 -9.44
C THR A 3 13.86 5.23 -8.41
N LYS A 4 14.64 4.23 -7.97
CA LYS A 4 14.33 3.42 -6.81
C LYS A 4 14.10 4.35 -5.60
N ALA A 5 12.85 4.42 -5.12
CA ALA A 5 12.47 5.33 -4.04
C ALA A 5 13.08 4.94 -2.68
N HIS A 6 13.34 3.65 -2.47
CA HIS A 6 13.97 3.14 -1.25
C HIS A 6 15.02 2.08 -1.59
N PRO A 7 16.23 2.09 -1.00
CA PRO A 7 17.31 1.15 -1.33
C PRO A 7 16.89 -0.33 -1.25
N TRP A 8 15.98 -0.63 -0.31
CA TRP A 8 15.41 -1.93 0.00
C TRP A 8 13.87 -1.89 -0.05
N PRO A 9 13.18 -3.00 -0.34
CA PRO A 9 11.72 -3.02 -0.54
C PRO A 9 10.91 -3.16 0.77
N ASP A 10 11.55 -3.05 1.92
CA ASP A 10 10.99 -3.36 3.24
C ASP A 10 9.77 -2.51 3.61
N HIS A 11 9.74 -1.25 3.20
CA HIS A 11 8.57 -0.38 3.39
C HIS A 11 7.32 -0.84 2.65
N PHE A 12 7.44 -1.68 1.61
CA PHE A 12 6.30 -2.26 0.91
C PHE A 12 5.82 -3.59 1.50
N TYR A 13 6.59 -4.23 2.39
CA TYR A 13 6.20 -5.52 2.96
C TYR A 13 4.87 -5.47 3.74
N PRO A 14 4.59 -4.44 4.55
CA PRO A 14 3.30 -4.33 5.23
C PRO A 14 2.10 -4.31 4.27
N LEU A 15 2.24 -3.68 3.09
CA LEU A 15 1.18 -3.64 2.10
C LEU A 15 0.88 -5.04 1.54
N HIS A 16 1.90 -5.86 1.28
CA HIS A 16 1.71 -7.23 0.81
C HIS A 16 1.02 -8.10 1.86
N VAL A 17 1.38 -7.94 3.14
CA VAL A 17 0.71 -8.63 4.26
C VAL A 17 -0.77 -8.23 4.32
N ALA A 18 -1.09 -6.94 4.20
CA ALA A 18 -2.46 -6.46 4.20
C ALA A 18 -3.27 -7.00 3.02
N ILE A 19 -2.69 -7.04 1.81
CA ILE A 19 -3.32 -7.64 0.62
C ILE A 19 -3.60 -9.13 0.84
N GLY A 20 -2.62 -9.88 1.36
CA GLY A 20 -2.79 -11.30 1.66
C GLY A 20 -3.88 -11.55 2.70
N ALA A 21 -3.92 -10.74 3.76
CA ALA A 21 -4.94 -10.82 4.81
C ALA A 21 -6.34 -10.42 4.34
N ALA A 22 -6.45 -9.53 3.34
CA ALA A 22 -7.73 -9.10 2.79
C ALA A 22 -8.46 -10.24 2.05
N GLY A 23 -7.72 -11.21 1.53
CA GLY A 23 -8.25 -12.36 0.80
C GLY A 23 -8.60 -12.06 -0.66
N GLU A 24 -8.99 -13.11 -1.38
CA GLU A 24 -9.41 -12.99 -2.78
C GLU A 24 -10.65 -12.10 -2.92
N ASN A 25 -10.73 -11.37 -4.03
CA ASN A 25 -11.85 -10.49 -4.38
C ASN A 25 -12.13 -9.34 -3.38
N ALA A 26 -11.21 -9.09 -2.44
CA ALA A 26 -11.31 -7.96 -1.53
C ALA A 26 -11.45 -6.63 -2.30
N LYS A 27 -12.27 -5.74 -1.77
CA LYS A 27 -12.37 -4.36 -2.26
C LYS A 27 -11.26 -3.54 -1.63
N VAL A 28 -10.56 -2.76 -2.44
CA VAL A 28 -9.54 -1.82 -1.99
C VAL A 28 -9.96 -0.39 -2.26
N LYS A 29 -9.70 0.51 -1.31
CA LYS A 29 -9.90 1.95 -1.43
C LYS A 29 -8.63 2.68 -1.02
N LEU A 30 -8.16 3.60 -1.86
CA LEU A 30 -7.16 4.60 -1.47
C LEU A 30 -7.87 5.67 -0.63
N ILE A 31 -7.52 5.78 0.64
CA ILE A 31 -8.15 6.71 1.59
C ILE A 31 -7.36 8.01 1.75
N HIS A 32 -6.05 7.97 1.49
CA HIS A 32 -5.19 9.14 1.50
C HIS A 32 -4.02 8.94 0.54
N SER A 33 -3.60 9.99 -0.15
CA SER A 33 -2.41 9.97 -1.00
C SER A 33 -1.80 11.37 -1.02
N SER A 34 -0.62 11.47 -0.42
CA SER A 34 0.19 12.68 -0.43
C SER A 34 1.66 12.29 -0.43
N ILE A 35 2.51 13.23 -0.83
CA ILE A 35 3.96 13.14 -0.71
C ILE A 35 4.41 14.35 0.10
N ASP A 36 5.20 14.10 1.13
CA ASP A 36 5.86 15.13 1.92
C ASP A 36 7.38 15.00 1.82
N LEU A 37 8.11 16.05 2.21
CA LEU A 37 9.58 16.08 2.22
C LEU A 37 10.22 15.66 0.88
N GLY A 38 9.50 15.90 -0.22
CA GLY A 38 9.88 15.53 -1.59
C GLY A 38 9.95 14.04 -1.91
N THR A 39 9.83 13.16 -0.91
CA THR A 39 10.14 11.72 -1.07
C THR A 39 9.29 10.78 -0.22
N LEU A 40 8.63 11.28 0.83
CA LEU A 40 7.90 10.44 1.77
C LEU A 40 6.43 10.32 1.36
N SER A 41 6.03 9.15 0.88
CA SER A 41 4.64 8.87 0.51
C SER A 41 3.80 8.46 1.71
N TYR A 42 2.59 9.01 1.81
CA TYR A 42 1.56 8.65 2.79
C TYR A 42 0.37 7.92 2.17
N ALA A 43 0.60 7.18 1.08
CA ALA A 43 -0.45 6.37 0.45
C ALA A 43 -1.03 5.37 1.47
N SER A 44 -2.31 5.57 1.80
CA SER A 44 -3.02 4.78 2.79
C SER A 44 -4.18 4.05 2.13
N TYR A 45 -4.25 2.74 2.32
CA TYR A 45 -5.23 1.87 1.69
C TYR A 45 -6.10 1.21 2.75
N GLN A 46 -7.40 1.14 2.47
CA GLN A 46 -8.34 0.34 3.22
C GLN A 46 -8.73 -0.87 2.38
N PHE A 47 -8.70 -2.04 3.00
CA PHE A 47 -9.14 -3.30 2.41
C PHE A 47 -10.42 -3.76 3.10
N THR A 48 -11.38 -4.24 2.32
CA THR A 48 -12.61 -4.87 2.80
C THR A 48 -12.68 -6.25 2.18
N SER A 49 -12.63 -7.30 3.01
CA SER A 49 -12.74 -8.68 2.55
C SER A 49 -14.07 -8.91 1.83
N ALA A 50 -14.07 -9.71 0.78
CA ALA A 50 -15.31 -10.25 0.26
C ALA A 50 -15.93 -11.15 1.35
N ALA A 51 -17.25 -11.09 1.53
CA ALA A 51 -17.93 -12.03 2.40
C ALA A 51 -17.65 -13.45 1.88
N SER A 52 -17.16 -14.31 2.78
CA SER A 52 -16.92 -15.74 2.50
C SER A 52 -18.23 -16.49 2.32
#